data_AF-A0A1G1LU52-F1
#
_entry.id   AF-A0A1G1LU52-F1
#
_cell.length_a   1.000
_cell.length_b   1.000
_cell.length_c   1.000
_cell.angle_alpha   90.00
_cell.angle_beta   90.00
_cell.angle_gamma   90.00
#
_symmetry.space_group_name_H-M   'P 1'
#
loop_
_entity.id
_entity.type
_entity.pdbx_description
1 polymer ?
#
loop_
_entity_poly.entity_id
_entity_poly.type
_entity_poly.pdbx_seq_one_letter_code
_entity_poly.pdbx_strand_id
1 'polypeptide(L)'
;MNPSKKHLTVFGFGLSIILGLISLKLWRHHGFVFWHVILLMGILFFAYAGQWRHDLLMPVYTRWMRVAHFIGNTVTAVILTVLFFTVFAIAGIILRIMRKDLLDEALDPDAQSYWHKREKIAFDKVNYTRQF
;
A
#
# COMPACT_ATOMS: atom_id res chain seq x y z
N MET A 1 13.35 -7.18 -13.73
CA MET A 1 12.76 -8.18 -12.82
C MET A 1 11.89 -9.09 -13.67
N ASN A 2 12.38 -10.28 -14.03
CA ASN A 2 11.61 -11.19 -14.88
C ASN A 2 10.47 -11.80 -14.05
N PRO A 3 9.20 -11.56 -14.40
CA PRO A 3 8.08 -12.07 -13.63
C PRO A 3 8.05 -13.61 -13.67
N SER A 4 7.84 -14.24 -12.51
CA SER A 4 7.66 -15.70 -12.46
C SER A 4 6.45 -16.11 -13.30
N LYS A 5 6.54 -17.27 -13.97
CA LYS A 5 5.48 -17.83 -14.81
C LYS A 5 4.11 -17.84 -14.11
N LYS A 6 4.11 -18.09 -12.79
CA LYS A 6 2.90 -18.06 -11.95
C LYS A 6 2.20 -16.69 -11.95
N HIS A 7 2.94 -15.58 -11.89
CA HIS A 7 2.35 -14.23 -11.90
C HIS A 7 1.67 -13.91 -13.23
N LEU A 8 2.28 -14.32 -14.34
CA LEU A 8 1.72 -14.16 -15.68
C LEU A 8 0.45 -15.00 -15.88
N THR A 9 0.43 -16.24 -15.36
CA THR A 9 -0.76 -17.10 -15.40
C THR A 9 -1.91 -16.52 -14.55
N VAL A 10 -1.62 -16.06 -13.33
CA VAL A 10 -2.62 -15.39 -12.47
C VAL A 10 -3.16 -14.12 -13.14
N PHE A 11 -2.30 -13.33 -13.79
CA PHE A 11 -2.73 -12.14 -14.52
C PHE A 11 -3.62 -12.47 -15.71
N GLY A 12 -3.27 -13.49 -16.51
CA GLY A 12 -4.08 -13.95 -17.64
C GLY A 12 -5.47 -14.43 -17.21
N PHE A 13 -5.53 -15.33 -16.22
CA PHE A 13 -6.82 -15.80 -15.69
C PHE A 13 -7.62 -14.68 -15.00
N GLY A 14 -6.95 -13.78 -14.27
CA GLY A 14 -7.60 -12.62 -13.65
C GLY A 14 -8.29 -11.72 -14.67
N LEU A 15 -7.61 -11.40 -15.78
CA LEU A 15 -8.19 -10.63 -16.88
C LEU A 15 -9.36 -11.38 -17.55
N SER A 16 -9.22 -12.69 -17.80
CA SER A 16 -10.29 -13.51 -18.36
C SER A 16 -11.54 -13.52 -17.48
N ILE A 17 -11.39 -13.60 -16.15
CA ILE A 17 -12.52 -13.55 -15.21
C ILE A 17 -13.19 -12.17 -15.26
N ILE A 18 -12.40 -11.08 -15.22
CA ILE A 18 -12.94 -9.71 -15.28
C ILE A 18 -13.72 -9.49 -16.57
N LEU A 19 -13.15 -9.89 -17.73
CA LEU A 19 -13.82 -9.79 -19.02
C LEU A 19 -15.08 -10.67 -19.08
N GLY A 20 -15.06 -11.86 -18.46
CA GLY A 20 -16.21 -12.73 -18.34
C GLY A 20 -17.36 -12.09 -17.54
N LEU A 21 -17.05 -11.47 -16.40
CA LEU A 21 -18.05 -10.76 -15.59
C LEU A 21 -18.65 -9.56 -16.34
N ILE A 22 -17.82 -8.80 -17.07
CA ILE A 22 -18.28 -7.70 -17.92
C ILE A 22 -19.20 -8.23 -19.03
N SER A 23 -18.81 -9.33 -19.68
CA SER A 23 -19.61 -9.98 -20.72
C SER A 23 -20.97 -10.46 -20.18
N LEU A 24 -21.00 -11.07 -18.99
CA LEU A 24 -22.24 -11.51 -18.35
C LEU A 24 -23.16 -10.34 -17.98
N LYS A 25 -22.59 -9.24 -17.46
CA LYS A 25 -23.37 -8.03 -17.13
C LYS A 25 -23.96 -7.39 -18.38
N LEU A 26 -23.18 -7.31 -19.46
CA LEU A 26 -23.63 -6.70 -20.72
C LEU A 26 -24.72 -7.54 -21.39
N TRP A 27 -24.63 -8.87 -21.30
CA TRP A 27 -25.64 -9.79 -21.83
C TRP A 27 -27.00 -9.56 -21.19
N ARG A 28 -27.05 -9.33 -19.87
CA ARG A 28 -28.31 -9.07 -19.14
C ARG A 28 -29.01 -7.78 -19.55
N HIS A 29 -28.28 -6.80 -20.10
CA HIS A 29 -28.85 -5.49 -20.43
C HIS A 29 -29.15 -5.29 -21.93
N HIS A 30 -28.39 -5.92 -22.83
CA HIS A 30 -28.48 -5.63 -24.27
C HIS A 30 -28.67 -6.85 -25.17
N GLY A 31 -28.80 -8.06 -24.62
CA GLY A 31 -28.88 -9.30 -25.43
C GLY A 31 -27.56 -9.64 -26.10
N PHE A 32 -27.56 -10.60 -27.04
CA PHE A 32 -26.34 -11.10 -27.68
C PHE A 32 -25.87 -10.17 -28.82
N VAL A 33 -25.11 -9.14 -28.47
CA VAL A 33 -24.54 -8.13 -29.39
C VAL A 33 -23.12 -8.51 -29.80
N PHE A 34 -22.63 -8.02 -30.95
CA PHE A 34 -21.25 -8.15 -31.46
C PHE A 34 -20.14 -8.02 -30.38
N TRP A 35 -20.34 -7.14 -29.40
CA TRP A 35 -19.43 -6.97 -28.24
C TRP A 35 -19.15 -8.25 -27.45
N HIS A 36 -20.08 -9.21 -27.41
CA HIS A 36 -19.91 -10.49 -26.71
C HIS A 36 -18.89 -11.38 -27.42
N VAL A 37 -18.83 -11.36 -28.76
CA VAL A 37 -17.85 -12.14 -29.54
C VAL A 37 -16.44 -11.63 -29.29
N ILE A 38 -16.27 -10.30 -29.25
CA ILE A 38 -14.98 -9.67 -28.91
C ILE A 38 -14.56 -10.03 -27.48
N LEU A 39 -15.47 -9.97 -26.52
CA LEU A 39 -15.18 -10.32 -25.13
C LEU A 39 -14.84 -11.80 -24.97
N LEU A 40 -15.56 -12.71 -25.63
CA LEU A 40 -15.26 -14.15 -25.67
C LEU A 40 -13.89 -14.43 -26.28
N MET A 41 -13.57 -13.79 -27.40
CA MET A 41 -12.24 -13.88 -28.00
C MET A 41 -11.15 -13.37 -27.05
N GLY A 42 -11.39 -12.26 -26.34
CA GLY A 42 -10.48 -11.75 -25.32
C GLY A 42 -10.26 -12.75 -24.18
N ILE A 43 -11.34 -13.33 -23.66
CA ILE A 43 -11.28 -14.33 -22.57
C ILE A 43 -10.44 -15.53 -22.99
N LEU A 44 -10.71 -16.09 -24.18
CA LEU A 44 -9.98 -17.24 -24.73
C LEU A 44 -8.51 -16.89 -25.00
N PHE A 45 -8.25 -15.72 -25.55
CA PHE A 45 -6.89 -15.23 -25.81
C PHE A 45 -6.07 -15.10 -24.53
N PHE A 46 -6.59 -14.42 -23.50
CA PHE A 46 -5.86 -14.23 -22.24
C PHE A 46 -5.70 -15.52 -21.44
N ALA A 47 -6.68 -16.43 -21.48
CA ALA A 47 -6.58 -17.74 -20.84
C ALA A 47 -5.53 -18.63 -21.54
N TYR A 48 -5.57 -18.68 -22.88
CA TYR A 48 -4.61 -19.44 -23.68
C TYR A 48 -3.19 -18.90 -23.53
N ALA A 49 -3.03 -17.59 -23.68
CA ALA A 49 -1.73 -16.95 -23.61
C ALA A 49 -1.13 -17.04 -22.19
N GLY A 50 -1.96 -16.98 -21.14
CA GLY A 50 -1.54 -17.18 -19.75
C GLY A 50 -1.06 -18.60 -19.42
N GLN A 51 -1.47 -19.60 -20.20
CA GLN A 51 -1.09 -21.00 -20.00
C GLN A 51 0.12 -21.41 -20.86
N TRP A 52 0.16 -21.02 -22.14
CA TRP A 52 1.13 -21.57 -23.11
C TRP A 52 2.06 -20.54 -23.75
N ARG A 53 1.78 -19.23 -23.67
CA ARG A 53 2.56 -18.18 -24.35
C ARG A 53 2.89 -17.02 -23.40
N HIS A 54 3.63 -17.32 -22.34
CA HIS A 54 4.09 -16.36 -21.35
C HIS A 54 4.89 -15.18 -21.93
N ASP A 55 5.62 -15.40 -23.02
CA ASP A 55 6.47 -14.39 -23.66
C ASP A 55 5.66 -13.22 -24.26
N LEU A 56 4.44 -13.48 -24.71
CA LEU A 56 3.54 -12.45 -25.27
C LEU A 56 2.93 -11.57 -24.18
N LEU A 57 2.63 -12.13 -23.01
CA LEU A 57 2.09 -11.38 -21.88
C LEU A 57 3.17 -10.60 -21.13
N MET A 58 4.43 -11.01 -21.21
CA MET A 58 5.52 -10.40 -20.45
C MET A 58 5.63 -8.87 -20.64
N PRO A 59 5.73 -8.32 -21.87
CA PRO A 59 5.85 -6.87 -22.04
C PRO A 59 4.59 -6.11 -21.59
N VAL A 60 3.40 -6.69 -21.78
CA VAL A 60 2.12 -6.11 -21.37
C VAL A 60 2.03 -6.07 -19.85
N TYR A 61 2.31 -7.19 -19.19
CA TYR A 61 2.32 -7.33 -17.74
C TYR A 61 3.31 -6.35 -17.10
N THR A 62 4.54 -6.27 -17.62
CA THR A 62 5.56 -5.38 -17.05
C THR A 62 5.16 -3.90 -17.16
N ARG A 63 4.61 -3.46 -18.31
CA ARG A 63 4.13 -2.08 -18.45
C ARG A 63 2.94 -1.81 -17.54
N TRP A 64 1.98 -2.73 -17.49
CA TRP A 64 0.81 -2.63 -16.62
C TRP A 64 1.21 -2.54 -15.13
N MET A 65 2.10 -3.41 -14.68
CA MET A 65 2.59 -3.41 -13.31
C MET A 65 3.36 -2.15 -12.96
N ARG A 66 4.11 -1.55 -13.89
CA ARG A 66 4.77 -0.27 -13.66
C ARG A 66 3.76 0.84 -13.35
N VAL A 67 2.66 0.89 -14.10
CA VAL A 67 1.57 1.84 -13.85
C VAL A 67 0.89 1.53 -12.50
N ALA A 68 0.59 0.27 -12.23
CA ALA A 68 -0.01 -0.15 -10.96
C ALA A 68 0.87 0.23 -9.76
N HIS A 69 2.18 0.06 -9.86
CA HIS A 69 3.13 0.47 -8.82
C HIS A 69 3.20 1.99 -8.65
N PHE A 70 3.18 2.76 -9.73
CA PHE A 70 3.15 4.22 -9.66
C PHE A 70 1.89 4.73 -8.95
N ILE A 71 0.73 4.19 -9.33
CA ILE A 71 -0.56 4.50 -8.69
C ILE A 71 -0.51 4.07 -7.22
N GLY A 72 -0.07 2.85 -6.94
CA GLY A 72 0.02 2.31 -5.59
C GLY A 72 0.90 3.18 -4.68
N ASN A 73 2.10 3.57 -5.13
CA ASN A 73 2.98 4.44 -4.39
C ASN A 73 2.34 5.82 -4.09
N THR A 74 1.66 6.38 -5.09
CA THR A 74 0.96 7.67 -4.94
C THR A 74 -0.18 7.55 -3.92
N VAL A 75 -0.99 6.50 -4.01
CA VAL A 75 -2.11 6.24 -3.09
C VAL A 75 -1.59 6.02 -1.67
N THR A 76 -0.54 5.21 -1.48
CA THR A 76 0.07 5.00 -0.17
C THR A 76 0.60 6.31 0.42
N ALA A 77 1.30 7.13 -0.38
CA ALA A 77 1.79 8.43 0.08
C ALA A 77 0.65 9.36 0.48
N VAL A 78 -0.42 9.43 -0.31
CA VAL A 78 -1.61 10.26 0.00
C VAL A 78 -2.30 9.78 1.27
N ILE A 79 -2.57 8.48 1.40
CA ILE A 79 -3.21 7.91 2.60
C ILE A 79 -2.37 8.20 3.85
N LEU A 80 -1.06 7.98 3.77
CA LEU A 80 -0.16 8.20 4.90
C LEU A 80 -0.08 9.68 5.27
N THR A 81 -0.06 10.57 4.26
CA THR A 81 -0.07 12.02 4.47
C THR A 81 -1.36 12.45 5.18
N VAL A 82 -2.52 12.03 4.68
CA VAL A 82 -3.82 12.34 5.29
C VAL A 82 -3.89 11.80 6.72
N LEU A 83 -3.48 10.56 6.95
CA LEU A 83 -3.43 9.96 8.28
C LEU A 83 -2.51 10.73 9.23
N PHE A 84 -1.32 11.11 8.76
CA PHE A 84 -0.37 11.89 9.54
C PHE A 84 -0.97 13.22 9.99
N PHE A 85 -1.53 14.00 9.05
CA PHE A 85 -2.09 15.31 9.38
C PHE A 85 -3.41 15.22 10.17
N THR A 86 -4.20 14.17 10.00
CA THR A 86 -5.47 14.02 10.71
C THR A 86 -5.27 13.49 12.13
N VAL A 87 -4.34 12.56 12.34
CA VAL A 87 -4.15 11.91 13.64
C VAL A 87 -3.03 12.59 14.41
N PHE A 88 -1.82 12.55 13.86
CA PHE A 88 -0.62 12.98 14.58
C PHE A 88 -0.52 14.51 14.67
N ALA A 89 -0.80 15.23 13.58
CA ALA A 89 -0.74 16.68 13.63
C ALA A 89 -1.85 17.26 14.52
N ILE A 90 -3.08 16.71 14.49
CA ILE A 90 -4.14 17.13 15.42
C ILE A 90 -3.73 16.82 16.87
N ALA A 91 -3.19 15.63 17.16
CA ALA A 91 -2.70 15.32 18.49
C ALA A 91 -1.62 16.31 18.96
N GLY A 92 -0.66 16.66 18.10
CA GLY A 92 0.36 17.67 18.38
C GLY A 92 -0.23 19.07 18.63
N ILE A 93 -1.24 19.47 17.84
CA ILE A 93 -1.96 20.73 18.04
C ILE A 93 -2.67 20.74 19.39
N ILE A 94 -3.35 19.64 19.77
CA ILE A 94 -4.02 19.52 21.07
C ILE A 94 -3.01 19.66 22.22
N LEU A 95 -1.88 18.95 22.15
CA LEU A 95 -0.82 19.04 23.17
C LEU A 95 -0.27 20.46 23.28
N ARG A 96 -0.09 21.15 22.15
CA ARG A 96 0.36 22.55 22.11
C ARG A 96 -0.66 23.51 22.71
N ILE A 97 -1.96 23.32 22.44
CA ILE A 97 -3.04 24.09 23.06
C ILE A 97 -3.09 23.85 24.58
N MET A 98 -2.89 22.61 25.01
CA MET A 98 -2.81 22.25 26.42
C MET A 98 -1.52 22.73 27.11
N ARG A 99 -0.59 23.37 26.38
CA ARG A 99 0.76 23.77 26.82
C ARG A 99 1.50 22.62 27.55
N LYS A 100 1.21 21.38 27.18
CA LYS A 100 1.90 20.21 27.72
C LYS A 100 3.17 20.00 26.94
N ASP A 101 4.29 20.32 27.58
CA ASP A 101 5.59 19.89 27.11
C ASP A 101 5.83 18.46 27.62
N LEU A 102 5.65 17.48 26.74
CA LEU A 102 5.88 16.07 27.09
C LEU A 102 7.34 15.65 26.91
N LEU A 103 8.13 16.44 26.19
CA LEU A 103 9.50 16.09 25.82
C LEU A 103 10.55 17.02 26.46
N ASP A 104 10.13 17.93 27.35
CA ASP A 104 10.96 19.02 27.87
C ASP A 104 11.68 19.79 26.72
N GLU A 105 10.95 20.05 25.63
CA GLU A 105 11.48 20.69 24.42
C GLU A 105 11.70 22.20 24.62
N ALA A 106 11.05 22.81 25.60
CA ALA A 106 11.22 24.22 25.93
C ALA A 106 12.65 24.52 26.45
N LEU A 107 13.39 25.33 25.69
CA LEU A 107 14.71 25.81 26.09
C LEU A 107 14.59 26.90 27.17
N ASP A 108 15.01 26.57 28.39
CA ASP A 108 15.17 27.51 29.50
C ASP A 108 16.56 28.20 29.40
N PRO A 109 16.64 29.51 29.12
CA PRO A 109 17.90 30.23 28.98
C PRO A 109 18.70 30.33 30.29
N ASP A 110 18.04 30.20 31.44
CA ASP A 110 18.65 30.30 32.76
C ASP A 110 19.06 28.92 33.31
N ALA A 111 18.78 27.83 32.58
CA ALA A 111 19.14 26.48 32.99
C ALA A 111 20.65 26.25 32.92
N GLN A 112 21.25 25.93 34.07
CA GLN A 112 22.68 25.60 34.17
C GLN A 112 23.05 24.28 33.45
N SER A 113 22.09 23.37 33.28
CA SER A 113 22.26 22.11 32.54
C SER A 113 20.89 21.46 32.27
N TYR A 114 20.68 20.99 31.04
CA TYR A 114 19.51 20.18 30.66
C TYR A 114 19.68 18.69 30.99
N TRP A 115 20.79 18.30 31.63
CA TRP A 115 21.05 16.90 31.95
C TRP A 115 20.19 16.42 33.12
N HIS A 116 19.21 15.57 32.82
CA HIS A 116 18.46 14.84 33.85
C HIS A 116 19.41 13.90 34.61
N LYS A 117 19.76 14.26 35.84
CA LYS A 117 20.62 13.45 36.71
C LYS A 117 19.92 12.13 37.02
N ARG A 118 20.44 11.01 36.49
CA ARG A 118 20.01 9.68 36.92
C ARG A 118 20.39 9.45 38.38
N GLU A 119 19.45 8.93 39.15
CA GLU A 119 19.74 8.37 40.46
C GLU A 119 20.74 7.22 40.33
N LYS A 120 21.77 7.24 41.17
CA LYS A 120 22.75 6.15 41.26
C LYS A 120 22.13 5.02 42.09
N ILE A 121 21.33 4.20 41.43
CA ILE A 121 20.77 2.98 42.02
C ILE A 121 21.88 1.91 42.01
N ALA A 122 21.94 1.09 43.07
CA ALA A 122 22.85 -0.05 43.12
C ALA A 122 22.64 -0.96 41.90
N PHE A 123 23.74 -1.50 41.36
CA PHE A 123 23.68 -2.34 40.17
C PHE A 123 22.87 -3.61 40.46
N ASP A 124 21.74 -3.75 39.77
CA ASP A 124 20.92 -4.96 39.76
C ASP A 124 20.58 -5.32 38.31
N LYS A 125 20.80 -6.58 37.95
CA LYS A 125 20.52 -7.13 36.63
C LYS A 125 19.02 -7.08 36.31
N VAL A 126 18.15 -7.12 37.32
CA VAL A 126 16.70 -7.04 37.18
C VAL A 126 16.25 -5.66 36.69
N ASN A 127 17.01 -4.60 36.96
CA ASN A 127 16.66 -3.25 36.49
C ASN A 127 16.79 -3.10 34.96
N TYR A 128 17.60 -3.93 34.30
CA TYR A 128 17.70 -3.92 32.84
C TYR A 128 16.47 -4.50 32.15
N THR A 129 15.63 -5.27 32.85
CA THR A 129 14.39 -5.84 32.30
C THR A 129 13.16 -4.98 32.58
N ARG A 130 13.29 -3.91 33.39
CA ARG A 130 12.21 -2.98 33.75
C ARG A 130 12.56 -1.55 33.30
N GLN A 131 12.38 -1.28 32.02
CA GLN A 131 12.81 -0.02 31.39
C GLN A 131 11.67 1.01 31.20
N PHE A 132 10.42 0.63 31.50
CA PHE A 132 9.22 1.46 31.34
C PHE A 132 8.43 1.51 32.63
#